data_AF-C3KN35-F1
#
_entry.id   AF-C3KN35-F1
#
_cell.length_a   1.000
_cell.length_b   1.000
_cell.length_c   1.000
_cell.angle_alpha   90.00
_cell.angle_beta   90.00
_cell.angle_gamma   90.00
#
_symmetry.space_group_name_H-M   'P 1'
#
loop_
_entity.id
_entity.type
_entity.pdbx_description
1 polymer ?
#
loop_
_entity_poly.entity_id
_entity_poly.type
_entity_poly.pdbx_seq_one_letter_code
_entity_poly.pdbx_strand_id
1 'polypeptide(L)' 'MALKRKAAVFIRPVLVAETEYRAWTQDGKLRHPSFKGIRERVDDATIFAMP' A
#
# COMPACT_ATOMS: atom_id res chain seq x y z
N MET A 1 8.49 -1.14 15.82
CA MET A 1 9.52 -1.28 14.76
C MET A 1 9.26 -0.21 13.71
N ALA A 2 10.22 0.69 13.46
CA ALA A 2 10.09 1.65 12.36
C ALA A 2 10.37 0.94 11.03
N LEU A 3 9.47 1.06 10.06
CA LEU A 3 9.72 0.59 8.70
C LEU A 3 10.97 1.31 8.18
N LYS A 4 12.06 0.59 7.91
CA LYS A 4 13.33 1.20 7.45
C LYS A 4 13.52 0.90 5.97
N ARG A 5 13.37 1.93 5.13
CA ARG A 5 13.67 1.89 3.69
C ARG A 5 14.70 2.97 3.36
N LYS A 6 15.72 2.60 2.58
CA LYS A 6 16.77 3.52 2.14
C LYS A 6 16.13 4.64 1.31
N ALA A 7 16.42 5.89 1.64
CA ALA A 7 15.91 7.11 0.99
C ALA A 7 14.38 7.31 1.03
N ALA A 8 13.64 6.63 1.92
CA ALA A 8 12.21 6.89 2.08
C ALA A 8 11.97 8.15 2.94
N VAL A 9 11.07 9.01 2.49
CA VAL A 9 10.51 10.12 3.28
C VAL A 9 9.13 9.68 3.77
N PHE A 10 8.94 9.62 5.09
CA PHE A 10 7.68 9.23 5.70
C PHE A 10 6.76 10.43 5.84
N ILE A 11 5.48 10.23 5.49
CA ILE A 11 4.42 11.22 5.59
C ILE A 11 3.26 10.68 6.41
N ARG A 12 2.31 11.55 6.78
CA ARG A 12 1.06 11.12 7.40
C ARG A 12 0.29 10.22 6.41
N PRO A 13 -0.28 9.08 6.87
CA PRO A 13 -0.95 8.10 5.99
C PRO A 13 -2.36 8.57 5.61
N VAL A 14 -2.44 9.62 4.79
CA VAL A 14 -3.71 10.22 4.33
C VAL A 14 -4.00 9.96 2.85
N LEU A 15 -3.09 9.28 2.15
CA LEU A 15 -3.18 9.00 0.71
C LEU A 15 -3.38 7.51 0.48
N VAL A 16 -4.32 7.18 -0.41
CA VAL A 16 -4.58 5.80 -0.85
C VAL A 16 -4.10 5.65 -2.29
N ALA A 17 -3.25 4.66 -2.55
CA ALA A 17 -2.76 4.36 -3.89
C ALA A 17 -3.54 3.19 -4.51
N GLU A 18 -3.87 3.30 -5.78
CA GLU A 18 -4.31 2.18 -6.59
C GLU A 18 -3.09 1.40 -7.09
N THR A 19 -3.14 0.08 -6.96
CA THR A 19 -2.04 -0.80 -7.34
C THR A 19 -2.59 -2.09 -7.94
N GLU A 20 -2.06 -2.46 -9.09
CA GLU A 20 -2.28 -3.77 -9.70
C GLU A 20 -1.21 -4.74 -9.22
N TYR A 21 -1.57 -6.00 -8.95
CA TYR A 21 -0.64 -7.02 -8.47
C TYR A 21 -1.06 -8.41 -8.96
N ARG A 22 -0.12 -9.36 -8.97
CA ARG A 22 -0.39 -10.72 -9.48
C ARG A 22 -0.90 -11.69 -8.42
N ALA A 23 -0.41 -11.56 -7.19
CA ALA A 23 -0.77 -12.42 -6.07
C ALA A 23 -0.32 -11.81 -4.74
N TRP A 24 -0.86 -12.32 -3.64
CA TRP A 24 -0.28 -12.14 -2.31
C TRP A 24 0.90 -13.11 -2.12
N THR A 25 1.93 -12.68 -1.40
CA THR A 25 2.99 -13.56 -0.90
C THR A 25 2.60 -14.15 0.46
N GLN A 26 3.29 -15.21 0.88
CA GLN A 26 3.03 -15.86 2.16
C GLN A 26 3.28 -14.93 3.37
N ASP A 27 4.14 -13.93 3.21
CA ASP A 27 4.42 -12.89 4.20
C ASP A 27 3.51 -11.65 4.06
N GLY A 28 2.40 -11.75 3.33
CA GLY A 28 1.38 -10.69 3.25
C GLY A 28 1.80 -9.47 2.42
N LYS A 29 2.71 -9.64 1.45
CA LYS A 29 3.11 -8.58 0.52
C LYS A 29 2.51 -8.81 -0.87
N LEU A 30 2.41 -7.75 -1.66
CA LEU A 30 1.98 -7.83 -3.05
C LEU A 30 3.12 -8.33 -3.93
N ARG A 31 2.84 -9.31 -4.80
CA ARG A 31 3.78 -9.85 -5.79
C ARG A 31 3.67 -9.08 -7.10
N HIS A 32 4.81 -8.55 -7.57
CA HIS A 32 4.92 -7.67 -8.74
C HIS A 32 3.91 -6.52 -8.76
N PRO A 33 3.89 -5.65 -7.73
CA PRO A 33 2.96 -4.52 -7.67
C PRO A 33 3.37 -3.44 -8.68
N SER A 34 2.38 -2.93 -9.40
CA SER A 34 2.50 -1.80 -10.32
C SER A 34 1.62 -0.65 -9.84
N PHE A 35 2.24 0.50 -9.57
CA PHE A 35 1.54 1.72 -9.17
C PHE A 35 0.70 2.25 -10.33
N LYS A 36 -0.58 2.54 -10.09
CA LYS A 36 -1.49 3.10 -11.10
C LYS A 36 -1.78 4.57 -10.85
N GLY A 37 -1.89 4.98 -9.60
CA GLY A 37 -2.17 6.37 -9.24
C GLY A 37 -2.57 6.51 -7.78
N ILE A 38 -2.74 7.76 -7.36
CA ILE A 38 -3.37 8.08 -6.07
C ILE A 38 -4.88 8.17 -6.33
N ARG A 39 -5.67 7.47 -5.53
CA ARG A 39 -7.13 7.59 -5.57
C ARG A 39 -7.53 8.92 -4.95
N GLU A 40 -8.59 9.49 -5.50
CA GLU A 40 -9.25 10.62 -4.86
C GLU A 40 -9.73 10.21 -3.46
N ARG A 41 -9.79 11.18 -2.55
CA ARG A 41 -10.14 10.91 -1.16
C ARG A 41 -11.58 10.39 -1.11
N VAL A 42 -11.73 9.11 -0.87
CA VAL A 42 -13.00 8.47 -0.56
C VAL A 42 -13.12 8.42 0.96
N ASP A 43 -14.30 8.74 1.51
CA ASP A 43 -14.53 8.68 2.96
C ASP A 43 -14.36 7.25 3.51
N ASP A 44 -14.43 6.24 2.65
CA ASP A 44 -14.19 4.83 2.97
C ASP A 44 -12.83 4.36 2.42
N ALA A 45 -11.83 4.32 3.29
CA ALA A 45 -10.58 3.60 3.05
C ALA A 45 -10.66 2.24 3.75
N THR A 46 -11.39 1.28 3.16
CA THR A 46 -11.38 -0.10 3.64
C THR A 46 -9.94 -0.64 3.63
N ILE A 47 -9.33 -0.74 4.81
CA ILE A 47 -8.03 -1.38 5.01
C ILE A 47 -8.29 -2.87 5.05
N PHE A 48 -7.88 -3.58 4.00
CA PHE A 48 -7.92 -5.04 4.00
C PHE A 48 -6.83 -5.58 4.93
N ALA A 49 -7.22 -6.08 6.10
CA ALA A 49 -6.36 -6.88 6.95
C ALA A 49 -6.53 -8.36 6.59
N MET A 50 -5.43 -9.03 6.27
CA MET A 50 -5.42 -10.49 6.13
C MET A 50 -5.65 -11.11 7.53
N PRO A 51 -6.51 -12.15 7.66
CA PRO A 51 -6.66 -12.90 8.91
C PRO A 51 -5.38 -13.66 9.30
#